data_AF-A0A1B6EAY5-F1
#
_entry.id   AF-A0A1B6EAY5-F1
#
_cell.length_a   1.000
_cell.length_b   1.000
_cell.length_c   1.000
_cell.angle_alpha   90.00
_cell.angle_beta   90.00
_cell.angle_gamma   90.00
#
_symmetry.space_group_name_H-M   'P 1'
#
loop_
_entity.id
_entity.type
_entity.pdbx_description
1 polymer ?
#
loop_
_entity_poly.entity_id
_entity_poly.type
_entity_poly.pdbx_seq_one_letter_code
_entity_poly.pdbx_strand_id
1 'polypeptide(L)'
;MYFKEVLVIYLSCFCVSVFTQDDMRCLDMKPPRNFALSEIMGLYFVVQIVHHRDDGRNKGTATVDSCPLVQLTRDGRSVTLLWNEQAGHVQYLFTVPNVETNPGFWMSTGPQNVTVIPGSMLQKAYRQFAGTVQVVIVAKNHVVLTFCSPNSDLYSVVLSRDQKMRRVDLFEINEMLIKKDLKEVGIKEACRDSASSVTSSLLVLIAVFAVSRL
;
A
#
# COMPACT_ATOMS: atom_id res chain seq x y z
N MET A 1 -0.96 -5.94 10.40
CA MET A 1 -0.07 -7.12 10.40
C MET A 1 0.08 -7.61 11.83
N TYR A 2 -0.40 -8.83 12.12
CA TYR A 2 -0.07 -9.80 13.21
C TYR A 2 -0.15 -9.35 14.70
N PHE A 3 -0.64 -10.11 15.69
CA PHE A 3 -1.41 -11.36 15.88
C PHE A 3 -1.68 -11.48 17.41
N LYS A 4 -2.73 -12.19 17.85
CA LYS A 4 -2.75 -12.83 19.18
C LYS A 4 -3.33 -14.24 19.07
N GLU A 5 -2.54 -15.19 19.55
CA GLU A 5 -2.85 -16.60 19.86
C GLU A 5 -4.05 -16.73 20.82
N VAL A 6 -4.92 -17.74 20.64
CA VAL A 6 -5.36 -18.69 21.70
C VAL A 6 -5.97 -19.96 21.07
N LEU A 7 -5.28 -21.08 21.29
CA LEU A 7 -5.73 -22.43 21.66
C LEU A 7 -7.22 -22.83 21.41
N VAL A 8 -7.45 -23.77 20.48
CA VAL A 8 -8.74 -24.42 20.27
C VAL A 8 -8.78 -25.76 21.00
N ILE A 9 -9.65 -25.88 22.00
CA ILE A 9 -10.02 -27.13 22.68
C ILE A 9 -11.13 -27.79 21.83
N TYR A 10 -10.88 -29.03 21.40
CA TYR A 10 -11.84 -29.86 20.67
C TYR A 10 -12.96 -30.33 21.60
N LEU A 11 -14.21 -30.03 21.26
CA LEU A 11 -15.39 -30.81 21.66
C LEU A 11 -16.57 -30.57 20.69
N SER A 12 -16.78 -31.57 19.84
CA SER A 12 -18.00 -31.95 19.09
C SER A 12 -19.12 -30.91 18.88
N CYS A 13 -19.28 -30.49 17.61
CA CYS A 13 -20.54 -30.65 16.87
C CYS A 13 -20.21 -30.52 15.38
N PHE A 14 -20.43 -31.57 14.59
CA PHE A 14 -20.26 -31.55 13.14
C PHE A 14 -21.35 -30.69 12.49
N CYS A 15 -21.16 -29.37 12.50
CA CYS A 15 -21.59 -28.57 11.36
C CYS A 15 -20.44 -28.61 10.36
N VAL A 16 -20.54 -29.45 9.34
CA VAL A 16 -19.71 -29.27 8.14
C VAL A 16 -20.25 -28.03 7.44
N SER A 17 -19.89 -26.85 7.94
CA SER A 17 -19.92 -25.67 7.10
C SER A 17 -18.83 -25.90 6.07
N VAL A 18 -19.24 -26.31 4.88
CA VAL A 18 -18.41 -26.21 3.68
C VAL A 18 -18.10 -24.72 3.54
N PHE A 19 -17.02 -24.27 4.18
CA PHE A 19 -16.37 -23.04 3.77
C PHE A 19 -15.82 -23.35 2.40
N THR A 20 -16.53 -22.89 1.37
CA THR A 20 -16.00 -22.83 0.03
C THR A 20 -14.74 -21.99 0.11
N GLN A 21 -13.58 -22.65 0.15
CA GLN A 21 -12.30 -21.99 -0.04
C GLN A 21 -12.31 -21.56 -1.51
N ASP A 22 -12.71 -20.32 -1.73
CA ASP A 22 -12.69 -19.71 -3.05
C ASP A 22 -11.22 -19.72 -3.51
N ASP A 23 -10.91 -20.55 -4.50
CA ASP A 23 -9.60 -20.62 -5.14
C ASP A 23 -9.37 -19.29 -5.87
N MET A 24 -8.93 -18.28 -5.11
CA MET A 24 -8.70 -16.94 -5.62
C MET A 24 -7.55 -16.96 -6.62
N ARG A 25 -7.93 -17.04 -7.90
CA ARG A 25 -7.06 -16.77 -9.03
C ARG A 25 -6.96 -15.26 -9.19
N CYS A 26 -5.76 -14.76 -9.47
CA CYS A 26 -5.57 -13.36 -9.81
C CYS A 26 -6.31 -13.04 -11.11
N LEU A 27 -7.48 -12.41 -10.97
CA LEU A 27 -8.32 -12.00 -12.08
C LEU A 27 -7.60 -10.93 -12.92
N ASP A 28 -7.86 -10.92 -14.22
CA ASP A 28 -7.47 -9.80 -15.08
C ASP A 28 -8.39 -8.61 -14.78
N MET A 29 -7.83 -7.57 -14.15
CA MET A 29 -8.54 -6.36 -13.73
C MET A 29 -8.67 -5.34 -14.86
N LYS A 30 -8.28 -5.75 -16.08
CA LYS A 30 -8.26 -4.95 -17.31
C LYS A 30 -7.55 -3.62 -17.07
N PRO A 31 -6.22 -3.63 -16.88
CA PRO A 31 -5.43 -2.42 -16.76
C PRO A 31 -5.75 -1.43 -17.90
N PRO A 32 -5.74 -0.11 -17.64
CA PRO A 32 -5.80 0.87 -18.71
C PRO A 32 -4.70 0.60 -19.74
N ARG A 33 -5.01 0.72 -21.03
CA ARG A 33 -4.04 0.47 -22.13
C ARG A 33 -3.51 1.74 -22.77
N ASN A 34 -4.13 2.88 -22.45
CA ASN A 34 -3.87 4.19 -23.01
C ASN A 34 -2.90 5.01 -22.14
N PHE A 35 -1.84 4.38 -21.65
CA PHE A 35 -0.78 5.08 -20.91
C PHE A 35 0.58 4.43 -21.18
N ALA A 36 1.62 5.26 -21.27
CA ALA A 36 2.98 4.76 -21.24
C ALA A 36 3.43 4.57 -19.78
N LEU A 37 4.11 3.47 -19.50
CA LEU A 37 4.59 3.14 -18.17
C LEU A 37 5.51 4.25 -17.56
N SER A 38 6.16 5.06 -18.40
CA SER A 38 6.93 6.25 -17.95
C SER A 38 6.07 7.34 -17.29
N GLU A 39 4.79 7.44 -17.65
CA GLU A 39 3.86 8.45 -17.10
C GLU A 39 3.56 8.23 -15.62
N ILE A 40 3.64 6.98 -15.16
CA ILE A 40 3.36 6.60 -13.76
C ILE A 40 4.64 6.42 -12.93
N MET A 41 5.80 6.78 -13.46
CA MET A 41 7.07 6.71 -12.73
C MET A 41 7.24 7.91 -11.79
N GLY A 42 8.16 7.77 -10.83
CA GLY A 42 8.55 8.82 -9.89
C GLY A 42 8.06 8.55 -8.47
N LEU A 43 7.97 9.63 -7.69
CA LEU A 43 7.69 9.58 -6.26
C LEU A 43 6.21 9.76 -5.94
N TYR A 44 5.71 8.97 -4.99
CA TYR A 44 4.32 8.98 -4.53
C TYR A 44 4.25 8.75 -3.02
N PHE A 45 3.24 9.31 -2.38
CA PHE A 45 2.79 8.92 -1.05
C PHE A 45 1.77 7.79 -1.15
N VAL A 46 1.83 6.84 -0.22
CA VAL A 46 0.76 5.86 -0.03
C VAL A 46 -0.29 6.52 0.87
N VAL A 47 -1.46 6.80 0.32
CA VAL A 47 -2.55 7.49 1.07
C VAL A 47 -3.63 6.53 1.53
N GLN A 48 -3.79 5.39 0.87
CA GLN A 48 -4.78 4.38 1.23
C GLN A 48 -4.35 2.99 0.77
N ILE A 49 -4.66 1.98 1.58
CA ILE A 49 -4.57 0.57 1.22
C ILE A 49 -5.97 -0.03 1.39
N VAL A 50 -6.49 -0.65 0.33
CA VAL A 50 -7.81 -1.29 0.30
C VAL A 50 -7.61 -2.79 0.24
N HIS A 51 -8.05 -3.50 1.26
CA HIS A 51 -8.02 -4.95 1.31
C HIS A 51 -9.29 -5.52 0.67
N HIS A 52 -9.12 -6.48 -0.24
CA HIS A 52 -10.23 -7.12 -0.95
C HIS A 52 -10.48 -8.55 -0.51
N ARG A 53 -9.51 -9.15 0.19
CA ARG A 53 -9.64 -10.48 0.79
C ARG A 53 -10.09 -10.37 2.25
N ASP A 54 -11.07 -11.19 2.59
CA ASP A 54 -11.40 -11.48 3.99
C ASP A 54 -10.45 -12.55 4.55
N ASP A 55 -9.51 -12.10 5.38
CA ASP A 55 -8.62 -12.94 6.19
C ASP A 55 -8.92 -12.84 7.69
N GLY A 56 -10.06 -12.21 8.06
CA GLY A 56 -10.43 -11.88 9.43
C GLY A 56 -9.58 -10.81 10.11
N ARG A 57 -8.43 -10.42 9.55
CA ARG A 57 -7.48 -9.48 10.17
C ARG A 57 -7.59 -8.07 9.63
N ASN A 58 -7.94 -7.94 8.35
CA ASN A 58 -7.97 -6.66 7.66
C ASN A 58 -9.40 -6.16 7.41
N LYS A 59 -10.34 -6.49 8.31
CA LYS A 59 -11.73 -6.01 8.24
C LYS A 59 -11.86 -4.60 8.80
N GLY A 60 -12.74 -3.82 8.16
CA GLY A 60 -13.13 -2.48 8.63
C GLY A 60 -12.12 -1.40 8.29
N THR A 61 -12.33 -0.21 8.84
CA THR A 61 -11.54 0.98 8.53
C THR A 61 -10.57 1.31 9.67
N ALA A 62 -9.30 1.55 9.33
CA ALA A 62 -8.28 2.00 10.26
C ALA A 62 -7.52 3.21 9.71
N THR A 63 -7.01 4.04 10.60
CA THR A 63 -6.08 5.14 10.27
C THR A 63 -4.70 4.79 10.81
N VAL A 64 -3.65 5.11 10.04
CA VAL A 64 -2.25 4.92 10.46
C VAL A 64 -1.50 6.24 10.38
N ASP A 65 -0.80 6.59 11.46
CA ASP A 65 0.04 7.79 11.58
C ASP A 65 1.42 7.62 10.91
N SER A 66 1.45 6.94 9.77
CA SER A 66 2.63 6.79 8.93
C SER A 66 2.35 7.39 7.56
N CYS A 67 3.37 7.95 6.92
CA CYS A 67 3.31 8.46 5.55
C CYS A 67 4.31 7.70 4.67
N PRO A 68 3.98 6.49 4.22
CA PRO A 68 4.90 5.72 3.39
C PRO A 68 5.15 6.43 2.06
N LEU A 69 6.40 6.37 1.61
CA LEU A 69 6.84 6.95 0.35
C LEU A 69 7.21 5.82 -0.60
N VAL A 70 6.67 5.85 -1.81
CA VAL A 70 6.95 4.89 -2.87
C VAL A 70 7.64 5.59 -4.03
N GLN A 71 8.77 5.05 -4.47
CA GLN A 71 9.41 5.45 -5.71
C GLN A 71 9.26 4.34 -6.75
N LEU A 72 8.65 4.69 -7.88
CA LEU A 72 8.57 3.83 -9.06
C LEU A 72 9.65 4.25 -10.05
N THR A 73 10.51 3.30 -10.41
CA THR A 73 11.50 3.48 -11.48
C THR A 73 11.37 2.36 -12.50
N ARG A 74 11.85 2.63 -13.71
CA ARG A 74 11.79 1.69 -14.82
C ARG A 74 13.15 1.58 -15.50
N ASP A 75 13.51 0.35 -15.85
CA ASP A 75 14.62 0.04 -16.73
C ASP A 75 14.16 -1.02 -17.75
N GLY A 76 14.06 -0.65 -19.03
CA GLY A 76 13.58 -1.55 -20.08
C GLY A 76 12.20 -2.14 -19.78
N ARG A 77 12.14 -3.44 -19.51
CA ARG A 77 10.90 -4.19 -19.15
C ARG A 77 10.76 -4.41 -17.64
N SER A 78 11.63 -3.82 -16.84
CA SER A 78 11.63 -3.98 -15.39
C SER A 78 11.10 -2.73 -14.71
N VAL A 79 10.28 -2.92 -13.68
CA VAL A 79 9.80 -1.86 -12.79
C VAL A 79 10.33 -2.15 -11.40
N THR A 80 10.93 -1.15 -10.77
CA THR A 80 11.33 -1.20 -9.37
C THR A 80 10.38 -0.35 -8.55
N LEU A 81 9.86 -0.91 -7.46
CA LEU A 81 9.09 -0.19 -6.45
C LEU A 81 9.89 -0.17 -5.17
N LEU A 82 10.42 0.99 -4.80
CA LEU A 82 11.07 1.21 -3.52
C LEU A 82 10.05 1.80 -2.55
N TRP A 83 9.63 0.99 -1.59
CA TRP A 83 8.73 1.37 -0.51
C TRP A 83 9.56 1.79 0.70
N ASN A 84 9.38 3.01 1.19
CA ASN A 84 10.14 3.58 2.29
C ASN A 84 9.20 4.03 3.42
N GLU A 85 9.48 3.57 4.62
CA GLU A 85 8.79 3.92 5.86
C GLU A 85 9.82 4.15 6.98
N GLN A 86 9.36 4.72 8.10
CA GLN A 86 10.21 4.89 9.29
C GLN A 86 10.81 3.56 9.79
N ALA A 87 10.15 2.44 9.54
CA ALA A 87 10.61 1.11 9.93
C ALA A 87 11.69 0.51 9.00
N GLY A 88 11.99 1.14 7.86
CA GLY A 88 12.93 0.65 6.86
C GLY A 88 12.36 0.72 5.45
N HIS A 89 13.02 0.04 4.52
CA HIS A 89 12.61 0.04 3.11
C HIS A 89 12.58 -1.35 2.50
N VAL A 90 11.67 -1.52 1.55
CA VAL A 90 11.52 -2.73 0.74
C VAL A 90 11.65 -2.35 -0.73
N GLN A 91 12.50 -3.05 -1.46
CA GLN A 91 12.62 -2.91 -2.90
C GLN A 91 12.01 -4.13 -3.59
N TYR A 92 10.93 -3.90 -4.33
CA TYR A 92 10.32 -4.90 -5.21
C TYR A 92 10.84 -4.73 -6.62
N LEU A 93 11.16 -5.85 -7.27
CA LEU A 93 11.49 -5.91 -8.68
C LEU A 93 10.38 -6.66 -9.42
N PHE A 94 9.86 -6.03 -10.46
CA PHE A 94 8.83 -6.58 -11.32
C PHE A 94 9.28 -6.64 -12.77
N THR A 95 8.79 -7.64 -13.51
CA THR A 95 8.92 -7.74 -14.96
C THR A 95 7.58 -7.42 -15.61
N VAL A 96 7.62 -6.67 -16.72
CA VAL A 96 6.46 -6.31 -17.54
C VAL A 96 6.55 -7.11 -18.85
N PRO A 97 5.80 -8.22 -18.99
CA PRO A 97 5.96 -9.12 -20.13
C PRO A 97 5.64 -8.45 -21.46
N ASN A 98 4.57 -7.64 -21.47
CA ASN A 98 3.98 -7.05 -22.67
C ASN A 98 3.89 -5.53 -22.53
N VAL A 99 5.03 -4.84 -22.49
CA VAL A 99 5.11 -3.38 -22.27
C VAL A 99 4.24 -2.57 -23.24
N GLU A 100 4.20 -2.95 -24.52
CA GLU A 100 3.51 -2.15 -25.55
C GLU A 100 2.00 -2.35 -25.57
N THR A 101 1.53 -3.54 -25.18
CA THR A 101 0.10 -3.90 -25.28
C THR A 101 -0.60 -3.98 -23.92
N ASN A 102 0.16 -4.22 -22.85
CA ASN A 102 -0.34 -4.29 -21.47
C ASN A 102 0.72 -3.75 -20.48
N PRO A 103 1.05 -2.44 -20.53
CA PRO A 103 2.04 -1.82 -19.64
C PRO A 103 1.66 -1.88 -18.17
N GLY A 104 0.37 -2.10 -17.87
CA GLY A 104 -0.16 -2.17 -16.52
C GLY A 104 -0.10 -3.55 -15.88
N PHE A 105 0.36 -4.61 -16.56
CA PHE A 105 0.47 -5.94 -15.98
C PHE A 105 1.92 -6.30 -15.65
N TRP A 106 2.21 -6.46 -14.37
CA TRP A 106 3.55 -6.72 -13.85
C TRP A 106 3.58 -8.05 -13.09
N MET A 107 4.72 -8.73 -13.13
CA MET A 107 4.92 -10.00 -12.42
C MET A 107 6.16 -9.95 -11.54
N SER A 108 6.06 -10.56 -10.35
CA SER A 108 7.20 -10.81 -9.46
C SER A 108 7.35 -12.32 -9.26
N THR A 109 8.54 -12.84 -9.55
CA THR A 109 8.86 -14.28 -9.49
C THR A 109 9.87 -14.63 -8.41
N GLY A 110 10.31 -13.69 -7.56
CA GLY A 110 11.45 -13.93 -6.69
C GLY A 110 11.57 -13.04 -5.45
N PRO A 111 12.55 -13.34 -4.57
CA PRO A 111 12.76 -12.67 -3.30
C PRO A 111 13.11 -11.19 -3.50
N GLN A 112 12.61 -10.35 -2.61
CA GLN A 112 12.86 -8.91 -2.62
C GLN A 112 14.11 -8.55 -1.81
N ASN A 113 14.73 -7.42 -2.18
CA ASN A 113 15.79 -6.81 -1.39
C ASN A 113 15.15 -6.00 -0.25
N VAL A 114 15.41 -6.41 0.98
CA VAL A 114 14.84 -5.79 2.18
C VAL A 114 15.97 -5.27 3.05
N THR A 115 15.90 -4.00 3.41
CA THR A 115 16.73 -3.46 4.48
C THR A 115 15.81 -3.12 5.64
N VAL A 116 15.95 -3.89 6.71
CA VAL A 116 15.19 -3.66 7.93
C VAL A 116 16.05 -2.96 8.95
N ILE A 117 15.52 -1.91 9.58
CA ILE A 117 16.18 -1.29 10.73
C ILE A 117 16.04 -2.25 11.93
N PRO A 118 17.14 -2.66 12.60
CA PRO A 118 17.07 -3.53 13.78
C PRO A 118 16.09 -2.98 14.83
N GLY A 119 15.14 -3.82 15.27
CA GLY A 119 14.10 -3.42 16.21
C GLY A 119 12.83 -2.82 15.58
N SER A 120 12.76 -2.72 14.24
CA SER A 120 11.55 -2.25 13.56
C SER A 120 10.51 -3.37 13.33
N MET A 121 9.25 -2.97 13.22
CA MET A 121 8.14 -3.90 12.97
C MET A 121 8.21 -4.60 11.60
N LEU A 122 8.99 -4.06 10.65
CA LEU A 122 9.26 -4.70 9.36
C LEU A 122 10.01 -6.03 9.53
N GLN A 123 10.81 -6.18 10.60
CA GLN A 123 11.74 -7.31 10.77
C GLN A 123 11.02 -8.63 11.10
N LYS A 124 9.89 -8.55 11.79
CA LYS A 124 9.15 -9.73 12.27
C LYS A 124 8.00 -10.14 11.33
N ALA A 125 7.62 -9.28 10.39
CA ALA A 125 6.41 -9.45 9.60
C ALA A 125 6.64 -9.54 8.08
N TYR A 126 7.86 -9.26 7.59
CA TYR A 126 8.12 -9.26 6.16
C TYR A 126 7.91 -10.65 5.54
N ARG A 127 6.97 -10.73 4.59
CA ARG A 127 6.75 -11.91 3.74
C ARG A 127 7.15 -11.54 2.32
N GLN A 128 7.97 -12.37 1.71
CA GLN A 128 8.32 -12.20 0.31
C GLN A 128 7.05 -12.28 -0.54
N PHE A 129 6.89 -11.32 -1.44
CA PHE A 129 5.72 -11.26 -2.33
C PHE A 129 6.03 -12.01 -3.63
N ALA A 130 5.17 -12.95 -4.02
CA ALA A 130 5.27 -13.63 -5.31
C ALA A 130 3.90 -13.63 -5.97
N GLY A 131 3.76 -12.95 -7.10
CA GLY A 131 2.45 -12.70 -7.67
C GLY A 131 2.45 -11.66 -8.77
N THR A 132 1.28 -11.08 -9.01
CA THR A 132 1.06 -10.07 -10.04
C THR A 132 0.72 -8.73 -9.42
N VAL A 133 1.13 -7.67 -10.10
CA VAL A 133 0.71 -6.30 -9.81
C VAL A 133 0.04 -5.75 -11.05
N GLN A 134 -1.16 -5.22 -10.90
CA GLN A 134 -1.92 -4.61 -11.98
C GLN A 134 -2.15 -3.14 -11.70
N VAL A 135 -1.78 -2.28 -12.66
CA VAL A 135 -2.14 -0.86 -12.64
C VAL A 135 -3.61 -0.76 -13.03
N VAL A 136 -4.48 -0.49 -12.07
CA VAL A 136 -5.94 -0.51 -12.31
C VAL A 136 -6.50 0.87 -12.62
N ILE A 137 -5.87 1.93 -12.10
CA ILE A 137 -6.27 3.32 -12.33
C ILE A 137 -5.01 4.15 -12.58
N VAL A 138 -5.05 4.97 -13.62
CA VAL A 138 -4.02 5.97 -13.93
C VAL A 138 -4.70 7.33 -14.03
N ALA A 139 -4.27 8.27 -13.19
CA ALA A 139 -4.69 9.65 -13.23
C ALA A 139 -3.47 10.57 -13.18
N LYS A 140 -3.69 11.88 -13.36
CA LYS A 140 -2.61 12.87 -13.38
C LYS A 140 -1.81 12.92 -12.07
N ASN A 141 -2.50 12.85 -10.93
CA ASN A 141 -1.90 13.01 -9.60
C ASN A 141 -1.94 11.74 -8.75
N HIS A 142 -2.60 10.67 -9.21
CA HIS A 142 -2.67 9.42 -8.46
C HIS A 142 -2.68 8.21 -9.38
N VAL A 143 -2.23 7.08 -8.84
CA VAL A 143 -2.16 5.78 -9.51
C VAL A 143 -2.62 4.74 -8.51
N VAL A 144 -3.37 3.74 -8.97
CA VAL A 144 -3.79 2.63 -8.10
C VAL A 144 -3.19 1.34 -8.62
N LEU A 145 -2.45 0.67 -7.74
CA LEU A 145 -1.81 -0.62 -8.00
C LEU A 145 -2.54 -1.69 -7.20
N THR A 146 -2.98 -2.76 -7.85
CA THR A 146 -3.55 -3.92 -7.17
C THR A 146 -2.55 -5.07 -7.15
N PHE A 147 -2.20 -5.51 -5.96
CA PHE A 147 -1.33 -6.64 -5.70
C PHE A 147 -2.18 -7.88 -5.53
N CYS A 148 -1.80 -8.94 -6.23
CA CYS A 148 -2.40 -10.25 -6.09
C CYS A 148 -1.32 -11.32 -5.98
N SER A 149 -1.35 -12.05 -4.87
CA SER A 149 -0.56 -13.27 -4.68
C SER A 149 -1.56 -14.43 -4.57
N PRO A 150 -1.47 -15.45 -5.45
CA PRO A 150 -2.42 -16.56 -5.45
C PRO A 150 -2.62 -17.14 -4.05
N ASN A 151 -3.88 -17.38 -3.67
CA ASN A 151 -4.26 -17.98 -2.39
C ASN A 151 -3.79 -17.24 -1.12
N SER A 152 -3.21 -16.05 -1.21
CA SER A 152 -2.61 -15.33 -0.07
C SER A 152 -3.09 -13.88 0.03
N ASP A 153 -2.78 -13.02 -0.93
CA ASP A 153 -2.98 -11.58 -0.80
C ASP A 153 -3.78 -11.02 -1.98
N LEU A 154 -4.75 -10.16 -1.69
CA LEU A 154 -5.44 -9.32 -2.67
C LEU A 154 -5.75 -7.95 -2.04
N TYR A 155 -5.03 -6.93 -2.48
CA TYR A 155 -5.18 -5.57 -1.97
C TYR A 155 -4.77 -4.53 -3.01
N SER A 156 -5.38 -3.36 -2.95
CA SER A 156 -5.04 -2.20 -3.77
C SER A 156 -4.32 -1.14 -2.94
N VAL A 157 -3.37 -0.45 -3.55
CA VAL A 157 -2.60 0.65 -2.96
C VAL A 157 -2.85 1.90 -3.77
N VAL A 158 -3.36 2.94 -3.11
CA VAL A 158 -3.60 4.26 -3.70
C VAL A 158 -2.35 5.11 -3.50
N LEU A 159 -1.68 5.41 -4.61
CA LEU A 159 -0.49 6.24 -4.67
C LEU A 159 -0.88 7.65 -5.11
N SER A 160 -0.48 8.67 -4.36
CA SER A 160 -0.79 10.08 -4.65
C SER A 160 0.50 10.91 -4.71
N ARG A 161 0.57 11.89 -5.61
CA ARG A 161 1.65 12.89 -5.63
C ARG A 161 1.59 13.81 -4.41
N ASP A 162 0.39 14.00 -3.86
CA ASP A 162 0.13 14.83 -2.69
C ASP A 162 -0.02 13.97 -1.44
N GLN A 163 0.54 14.43 -0.32
CA GLN A 163 0.48 13.73 0.97
C GLN A 163 -0.94 13.63 1.53
N LYS A 164 -1.84 14.52 1.12
CA LYS A 164 -3.25 14.52 1.52
C LYS A 164 -4.13 14.40 0.29
N MET A 165 -5.10 13.51 0.35
CA MET A 165 -6.13 13.32 -0.67
C MET A 165 -7.50 13.58 -0.05
N ARG A 166 -8.43 14.18 -0.80
CA ARG A 166 -9.76 14.47 -0.26
C ARG A 166 -10.55 13.17 -0.14
N ARG A 167 -11.41 13.11 0.86
CA ARG A 167 -12.28 11.93 1.08
C ARG A 167 -13.17 11.63 -0.13
N VAL A 168 -13.62 12.66 -0.86
CA VAL A 168 -14.42 12.48 -2.07
C VAL A 168 -13.61 11.78 -3.17
N ASP A 169 -12.35 12.15 -3.36
CA ASP A 169 -11.49 11.53 -4.38
C ASP A 169 -11.20 10.06 -4.01
N LEU A 170 -10.97 9.77 -2.72
CA LEU A 170 -10.80 8.39 -2.23
C LEU A 170 -12.08 7.56 -2.40
N PHE A 171 -13.24 8.15 -2.15
CA PHE A 171 -14.53 7.50 -2.37
C PHE A 171 -14.73 7.15 -3.85
N GLU A 172 -14.43 8.08 -4.77
CA GLU A 172 -14.50 7.82 -6.22
C GLU A 172 -13.59 6.67 -6.65
N ILE A 173 -12.37 6.61 -6.11
CA ILE A 173 -11.44 5.51 -6.35
C ILE A 173 -12.01 4.18 -5.87
N ASN A 174 -12.60 4.13 -4.68
CA ASN A 174 -13.20 2.91 -4.14
C ASN A 174 -14.37 2.41 -5.00
N GLU A 175 -15.22 3.33 -5.48
CA GLU A 175 -16.29 3.00 -6.42
C GLU A 175 -15.74 2.43 -7.74
N MET A 176 -14.62 2.95 -8.23
CA MET A 176 -13.94 2.41 -9.42
C MET A 176 -13.36 1.01 -9.18
N LEU A 177 -12.84 0.74 -7.97
CA LEU A 177 -12.36 -0.60 -7.58
C LEU A 177 -13.51 -1.61 -7.53
N ILE A 178 -14.65 -1.23 -6.95
CA ILE A 178 -15.86 -2.08 -6.90
C ILE A 178 -16.33 -2.44 -8.32
N LYS A 179 -16.32 -1.48 -9.25
CA LYS A 179 -16.65 -1.72 -10.67
C LYS A 179 -15.68 -2.69 -11.38
N LYS A 180 -14.49 -2.91 -10.80
CA LYS A 180 -13.49 -3.89 -11.25
C LYS A 180 -13.56 -5.22 -10.50
N ASP A 181 -14.66 -5.46 -9.79
CA ASP A 181 -14.88 -6.64 -8.93
C ASP A 181 -13.89 -6.75 -7.77
N LEU A 182 -13.26 -5.62 -7.40
CA LEU A 182 -12.38 -5.51 -6.24
C LEU A 182 -13.18 -4.94 -5.06
N LYS A 183 -13.99 -5.81 -4.45
CA LYS A 183 -14.84 -5.44 -3.30
C LYS A 183 -13.99 -5.04 -2.11
N GLU A 184 -14.43 -4.03 -1.37
CA GLU A 184 -13.78 -3.61 -0.14
C GLU A 184 -14.15 -4.54 1.02
N VAL A 185 -13.12 -5.06 1.70
CA VAL A 185 -13.25 -5.78 2.98
C VAL A 185 -12.72 -4.93 4.13
N GLY A 186 -11.69 -4.13 3.87
CA GLY A 186 -11.25 -3.12 4.81
C GLY A 186 -10.32 -2.10 4.18
N ILE A 187 -10.19 -0.96 4.88
CA ILE A 187 -9.43 0.19 4.45
C ILE A 187 -8.42 0.54 5.52
N LYS A 188 -7.21 0.87 5.09
CA LYS A 188 -6.22 1.59 5.90
C LYS A 188 -5.91 2.91 5.24
N GLU A 189 -6.28 3.99 5.89
CA GLU A 189 -5.91 5.34 5.49
C GLU A 189 -4.58 5.72 6.13
N ALA A 190 -3.69 6.32 5.34
CA ALA A 190 -2.39 6.81 5.78
C ALA A 190 -2.32 8.34 5.62
N CYS A 191 -1.29 8.96 6.18
CA CYS A 191 -1.03 10.41 6.04
C CYS A 191 -2.09 11.36 6.64
N ARG A 192 -2.89 10.91 7.61
CA ARG A 192 -3.98 11.75 8.16
C ARG A 192 -3.46 12.92 8.99
N ASP A 193 -2.43 12.67 9.82
CA ASP A 193 -1.93 13.61 10.82
C ASP A 193 -0.46 14.02 10.63
N SER A 194 0.07 13.94 9.41
CA SER A 194 1.35 14.56 9.09
C SER A 194 1.23 16.07 9.02
N ALA A 195 0.99 16.69 10.18
CA ALA A 195 1.65 17.92 10.50
C ALA A 195 3.16 17.64 10.38
N SER A 196 3.83 18.36 9.50
CA SER A 196 5.27 18.52 9.66
C SER A 196 5.49 18.95 11.11
N SER A 197 6.26 18.16 11.86
CA SER A 197 6.84 18.64 13.12
C SER A 197 7.87 19.70 12.75
N VAL A 198 7.39 20.85 12.29
CA VAL A 198 8.10 22.11 12.48
C VAL A 198 7.77 22.45 13.92
N THR A 199 8.60 21.93 14.83
CA THR A 199 8.76 22.58 16.13
C THR A 199 9.22 24.00 15.79
N SER A 200 8.24 24.91 15.71
CA SER A 200 8.51 26.33 15.57
C SER A 200 9.11 26.77 16.90
N SER A 201 10.41 26.55 17.05
CA SER A 201 11.22 27.10 18.13
C SER A 201 11.35 28.60 17.90
N LEU A 202 10.28 29.32 18.24
CA LEU A 202 10.24 30.78 18.20
C LEU A 202 9.71 31.31 19.54
N LEU A 203 10.34 30.90 20.64
CA LEU A 203 10.09 31.47 21.98
C LEU A 203 11.36 31.61 22.84
N VAL A 204 12.49 32.07 22.26
CA VAL A 204 13.62 32.54 23.08
C VAL A 204 14.29 33.76 22.46
N LEU A 205 13.59 34.91 22.37
CA LEU A 205 14.25 36.23 22.18
C LEU A 205 13.45 37.38 22.82
N ILE A 206 12.93 37.21 24.05
CA ILE A 206 12.40 38.35 24.84
C ILE A 206 12.95 38.37 26.28
N ALA A 207 14.21 37.96 26.48
CA ALA A 207 14.87 38.05 27.80
C ALA A 207 16.16 38.87 27.81
N VAL A 208 16.56 39.50 26.69
CA VAL A 208 17.81 40.30 26.64
C VAL A 208 17.55 41.81 26.77
N PHE A 209 16.34 42.30 26.51
CA PHE A 209 16.05 43.75 26.60
C PHE A 209 15.63 44.25 27.98
N ALA A 210 15.40 43.36 28.96
CA ALA A 210 15.00 43.74 30.31
C ALA A 210 16.18 43.95 31.29
N VAL A 211 17.41 43.54 30.92
CA VAL A 211 18.60 43.70 31.78
C VAL A 211 19.38 44.99 31.45
N SER A 212 19.09 45.66 30.34
CA SER A 212 19.72 46.93 29.97
C SER A 212 19.13 48.17 30.65
N ARG A 213 18.19 48.01 31.59
CA ARG A 213 17.70 49.09 32.47
C ARG A 213 17.47 48.60 33.90
N LEU A 214 18.56 48.28 34.58
CA LEU A 214 18.71 48.35 36.04
C LEU A 214 20.15 48.73 36.35
#